data_AF-A0A852ZWE8-F1
#
_entry.id   AF-A0A852ZWE8-F1
#
_cell.length_a   1.000
_cell.length_b   1.000
_cell.length_c   1.000
_cell.angle_alpha   90.00
_cell.angle_beta   90.00
_cell.angle_gamma   90.00
#
_symmetry.space_group_name_H-M   'P 1'
#
loop_
_entity.id
_entity.type
_entity.pdbx_description
1 polymer ?
#
loop_
_entity_poly.entity_id
_entity_poly.type
_entity_poly.pdbx_seq_one_letter_code
_entity_poly.pdbx_strand_id
1 'polypeptide(L)'
;MTLTTPPPAAARPPAAAPVPAPPRAPAPAPPTAPKGPAHGTQPPPAVRGHLALYLPGTALTILGALLIGFVAHLTVVSGLQHNRDQQLAWADFRFELAAGIAPVSQQDFDGKLVPVGTAVAVIEIPQIGVREVVFEGTDGATLRSGPGHRRDTTFPGQPGMSTLMGRHDAYGGPFNRIEELRAGDAFTVTTGQGEHTYEVIGVRRAGDPVPAPPEQGAGRLTLITAEVDTPFVPEDALYVDADLTSAVMETSGQLIQPGSAPEEEDALATDTGGMWALVLWLQALVLAAVAVVWLHRRRGATQAWLIGVPVLLALGLTVADSAALLLPNLL
;
A
#
# COMPACT_ATOMS: atom_id res chain seq x y z
N MET A 1 89.24 60.24 -41.38
CA MET A 1 89.98 60.03 -42.64
C MET A 1 88.95 59.66 -43.70
N THR A 2 88.68 60.62 -44.58
CA THR A 2 88.00 60.48 -45.86
C THR A 2 88.77 59.50 -46.76
N LEU A 3 88.06 58.81 -47.66
CA LEU A 3 88.41 58.43 -49.04
C LEU A 3 87.48 57.25 -49.43
N THR A 4 86.45 57.43 -50.27
CA THR A 4 86.47 57.54 -51.74
C THR A 4 85.94 56.26 -52.37
N THR A 5 84.69 56.33 -52.84
CA THR A 5 84.08 55.44 -53.82
C THR A 5 84.64 55.71 -55.22
N PRO A 6 84.91 54.68 -56.05
CA PRO A 6 85.01 54.81 -57.49
C PRO A 6 83.73 54.29 -58.21
N PRO A 7 83.30 54.90 -59.33
CA PRO A 7 82.14 54.50 -60.13
C PRO A 7 82.58 53.80 -61.45
N PRO A 8 81.73 53.71 -62.49
CA PRO A 8 80.98 52.52 -62.90
C PRO A 8 81.53 51.84 -64.17
N ALA A 9 81.07 50.62 -64.48
CA ALA A 9 81.37 49.95 -65.75
C ALA A 9 80.08 49.53 -66.49
N ALA A 10 80.12 49.73 -67.79
CA ALA A 10 79.01 49.82 -68.70
C ALA A 10 78.50 48.49 -69.26
N ALA A 11 77.21 48.50 -69.60
CA ALA A 11 76.53 47.93 -70.77
C ALA A 11 76.92 46.51 -71.27
N ARG A 12 75.94 45.60 -71.19
CA ARG A 12 75.71 44.56 -72.21
C ARG A 12 74.35 44.80 -72.88
N PRO A 13 74.26 44.81 -74.23
CA PRO A 13 73.00 44.90 -74.98
C PRO A 13 72.25 43.55 -75.01
N PRO A 14 70.97 43.54 -75.44
CA PRO A 14 69.92 42.66 -74.92
C PRO A 14 69.85 41.31 -75.64
N ALA A 15 69.61 40.24 -74.88
CA ALA A 15 69.14 38.98 -75.45
C ALA A 15 67.61 39.04 -75.59
N ALA A 16 67.15 38.84 -76.82
CA ALA A 16 65.76 38.83 -77.22
C ALA A 16 64.95 37.80 -76.42
N ALA A 17 63.73 38.21 -76.06
CA ALA A 17 62.73 37.43 -75.36
C ALA A 17 62.31 36.17 -76.15
N PRO A 18 62.16 35.01 -75.50
CA PRO A 18 61.20 34.01 -75.95
C PRO A 18 59.80 34.44 -75.52
N VAL A 19 58.93 34.59 -76.53
CA VAL A 19 57.50 34.85 -76.42
C VAL A 19 56.85 33.87 -75.42
N PRO A 20 56.00 34.36 -74.49
CA PRO A 20 55.30 33.48 -73.55
C PRO A 20 54.32 32.57 -74.31
N ALA A 21 54.45 31.27 -74.08
CA ALA A 21 53.47 30.29 -74.53
C ALA A 21 52.09 30.64 -73.94
N PRO A 22 51.01 30.69 -74.74
CA PRO A 22 49.69 31.02 -74.26
C PRO A 22 49.21 29.98 -73.23
N PRO A 23 48.45 30.40 -72.20
CA PRO A 23 47.93 29.50 -71.19
C PRO A 23 47.10 28.40 -71.83
N ARG A 24 47.44 27.16 -71.49
CA ARG A 24 46.73 25.95 -71.90
C ARG A 24 45.27 26.09 -71.44
N ALA A 25 44.36 26.23 -72.40
CA ALA A 25 42.92 26.25 -72.13
C ALA A 25 42.53 25.00 -71.34
N PRO A 26 41.66 25.13 -70.32
CA PRO A 26 41.17 23.98 -69.56
C PRO A 26 40.50 22.99 -70.52
N ALA A 27 40.88 21.72 -70.39
CA ALA A 27 40.27 20.65 -71.17
C ALA A 27 38.74 20.67 -70.97
N PRO A 28 37.95 20.52 -72.04
CA PRO A 28 36.50 20.44 -71.92
C PRO A 28 36.16 19.24 -71.03
N ALA A 29 35.36 19.49 -70.00
CA ALA A 29 34.83 18.45 -69.13
C ALA A 29 34.13 17.37 -69.99
N PRO A 30 34.30 16.08 -69.69
CA PRO A 30 33.61 15.03 -70.41
C PRO A 30 32.09 15.26 -70.35
N PRO A 31 31.35 14.99 -71.44
CA PRO A 31 29.90 15.14 -71.43
C PRO A 31 29.33 14.28 -70.30
N THR A 32 28.70 14.94 -69.34
CA THR A 32 27.93 14.30 -68.28
C THR A 32 26.92 13.38 -68.94
N ALA A 33 27.09 12.06 -68.74
CA ALA A 33 26.09 11.08 -69.09
C ALA A 33 24.74 11.55 -68.53
N PRO A 34 23.63 11.41 -69.28
CA PRO A 34 22.32 11.74 -68.75
C PRO A 34 22.13 10.92 -67.46
N LYS A 35 21.96 11.61 -66.33
CA LYS A 35 21.49 11.00 -65.10
C LYS A 35 20.21 10.24 -65.48
N GLY A 36 20.30 8.91 -65.53
CA GLY A 36 19.14 8.04 -65.61
C GLY A 36 18.14 8.47 -64.52
N PRO A 37 16.84 8.24 -64.72
CA PRO A 37 15.81 8.73 -63.80
C PRO A 37 16.27 8.44 -62.38
N ALA A 38 16.39 9.50 -61.59
CA ALA A 38 16.70 9.39 -60.17
C ALA A 38 15.86 8.24 -59.66
N HIS A 39 16.51 7.16 -59.21
CA HIS A 39 15.81 6.13 -58.46
C HIS A 39 15.13 6.92 -57.36
N GLY A 40 13.81 7.07 -57.48
CA GLY A 40 13.03 7.72 -56.45
C GLY A 40 13.46 7.03 -55.19
N THR A 41 14.02 7.78 -54.25
CA THR A 41 14.08 7.35 -52.87
C THR A 41 12.64 7.00 -52.54
N GLN A 42 12.31 5.71 -52.64
CA GLN A 42 11.06 5.19 -52.14
C GLN A 42 11.04 5.70 -50.70
N PRO A 43 10.00 6.45 -50.27
CA PRO A 43 9.87 6.78 -48.87
C PRO A 43 10.01 5.46 -48.11
N PRO A 44 10.79 5.41 -47.01
CA PRO A 44 10.92 4.17 -46.25
C PRO A 44 9.52 3.63 -46.00
N PRO A 45 9.28 2.31 -46.18
CA PRO A 45 7.95 1.75 -46.02
C PRO A 45 7.43 2.24 -44.67
N ALA A 46 6.32 3.00 -44.69
CA ALA A 46 5.75 3.55 -43.49
C ALA A 46 5.51 2.36 -42.57
N VAL A 47 6.28 2.28 -41.49
CA VAL A 47 6.26 1.13 -40.61
C VAL A 47 4.99 1.20 -39.76
N ARG A 48 3.87 0.89 -40.42
CA ARG A 48 2.49 0.95 -39.89
C ARG A 48 2.08 -0.37 -39.24
N GLY A 49 3.05 -1.21 -38.87
CA GLY A 49 2.83 -2.62 -38.51
C GLY A 49 3.26 -3.04 -37.12
N HIS A 50 3.41 -2.12 -36.16
CA HIS A 50 3.78 -2.51 -34.79
C HIS A 50 2.78 -2.10 -33.72
N LEU A 51 1.93 -1.11 -34.00
CA LEU A 51 1.05 -0.53 -32.99
C LEU A 51 0.13 -1.60 -32.36
N ALA A 52 -0.38 -2.53 -33.17
CA ALA A 52 -1.30 -3.57 -32.73
C ALA A 52 -0.69 -4.61 -31.76
N LEU A 53 0.63 -4.82 -31.76
CA LEU A 53 1.31 -5.71 -30.80
C LEU A 53 1.80 -4.98 -29.53
N TYR A 54 1.94 -3.66 -29.57
CA TYR A 54 2.39 -2.87 -28.41
C TYR A 54 1.29 -2.67 -27.37
N LEU A 55 0.02 -2.61 -27.78
CA LEU A 55 -1.12 -2.46 -26.87
C LEU A 55 -1.23 -3.61 -25.84
N PRO A 56 -1.26 -4.90 -26.24
CA PRO A 56 -1.36 -5.99 -25.26
C PRO A 56 -0.13 -6.11 -24.36
N GLY A 57 1.08 -5.90 -24.91
CA GLY A 57 2.31 -5.93 -24.11
C GLY A 57 2.36 -4.82 -23.06
N THR A 58 1.97 -3.60 -23.44
CA THR A 58 1.93 -2.46 -22.50
C THR A 58 0.88 -2.68 -21.40
N ALA A 59 -0.30 -3.19 -21.76
CA ALA A 59 -1.33 -3.51 -20.77
C ALA A 59 -0.85 -4.55 -19.75
N LEU A 60 -0.17 -5.61 -20.21
CA LEU A 60 0.39 -6.63 -19.32
C LEU A 60 1.47 -6.07 -18.40
N THR A 61 2.33 -5.17 -18.89
CA THR A 61 3.34 -4.52 -18.05
C THR A 61 2.74 -3.59 -16.99
N ILE A 62 1.66 -2.86 -17.33
CA ILE A 62 0.95 -2.01 -16.36
C ILE A 62 0.30 -2.89 -15.29
N LEU A 63 -0.38 -3.97 -15.70
CA LEU A 63 -0.99 -4.91 -14.77
C LEU A 63 0.06 -5.52 -13.84
N GLY A 64 1.19 -5.98 -14.38
CA GLY A 64 2.30 -6.51 -13.59
C GLY A 64 2.86 -5.48 -12.59
N ALA A 65 3.04 -4.23 -13.01
CA ALA A 65 3.49 -3.16 -12.13
C ALA A 65 2.48 -2.84 -11.02
N LEU A 66 1.18 -2.86 -11.32
CA LEU A 66 0.11 -2.67 -10.33
C LEU A 66 0.09 -3.81 -9.32
N LEU A 67 0.23 -5.06 -9.77
CA LEU A 67 0.29 -6.23 -8.87
C LEU A 67 1.51 -6.18 -7.96
N ILE A 68 2.70 -5.85 -8.50
CA ILE A 68 3.91 -5.67 -7.70
C ILE A 68 3.73 -4.53 -6.69
N GLY A 69 3.15 -3.41 -7.12
CA GLY A 69 2.84 -2.27 -6.25
C GLY A 69 1.85 -2.63 -5.14
N PHE A 70 0.84 -3.46 -5.45
CA PHE A 70 -0.13 -3.95 -4.47
C PHE A 70 0.52 -4.89 -3.44
N VAL A 71 1.37 -5.83 -3.88
CA VAL A 71 2.15 -6.68 -2.95
C VAL A 71 3.08 -5.84 -2.07
N ALA A 72 3.77 -4.85 -2.65
CA ALA A 72 4.60 -3.92 -1.89
C ALA A 72 3.77 -3.09 -0.89
N HIS A 73 2.54 -2.73 -1.25
CA HIS A 73 1.62 -2.06 -0.34
C HIS A 73 1.24 -2.97 0.83
N LEU A 74 0.78 -4.19 0.57
CA LEU A 74 0.39 -5.15 1.61
C LEU A 74 1.53 -5.54 2.55
N THR A 75 2.78 -5.57 2.08
CA THR A 75 3.94 -6.01 2.87
C THR A 75 4.68 -4.88 3.58
N VAL A 76 4.73 -3.67 3.00
CA VAL A 76 5.55 -2.58 3.51
C VAL A 76 4.71 -1.38 3.94
N VAL A 77 3.84 -0.90 3.04
CA VAL A 77 3.10 0.35 3.29
C VAL A 77 2.02 0.14 4.37
N SER A 78 1.32 -0.98 4.33
CA SER A 78 0.28 -1.35 5.29
C SER A 78 0.82 -1.38 6.72
N GLY A 79 2.01 -1.95 6.93
CA GLY A 79 2.67 -1.98 8.24
C GLY A 79 3.05 -0.58 8.74
N LEU A 80 3.43 0.34 7.85
CA LEU A 80 3.67 1.73 8.24
C LEU A 80 2.38 2.46 8.59
N GLN A 81 1.29 2.21 7.87
CA GLN A 81 -0.04 2.75 8.18
C GLN A 81 -0.52 2.27 9.55
N HIS A 82 -0.47 0.95 9.80
CA HIS A 82 -0.80 0.34 11.10
C HIS A 82 0.01 0.95 12.24
N ASN A 83 1.34 0.98 12.12
CA ASN A 83 2.20 1.54 13.16
C ASN A 83 1.90 3.02 13.46
N ARG A 84 1.57 3.82 12.44
CA ARG A 84 1.13 5.21 12.63
C ARG A 84 -0.19 5.24 13.39
N ASP A 85 -1.16 4.44 12.97
CA ASP A 85 -2.51 4.44 13.53
C ASP A 85 -2.51 3.98 14.98
N GLN A 86 -1.73 2.96 15.31
CA GLN A 86 -1.49 2.51 16.68
C GLN A 86 -0.81 3.57 17.57
N GLN A 87 0.17 4.29 17.05
CA GLN A 87 0.82 5.35 17.83
C GLN A 87 -0.15 6.49 18.15
N LEU A 88 -0.99 6.89 17.20
CA LEU A 88 -2.01 7.92 17.39
C LEU A 88 -3.10 7.42 18.34
N ALA A 89 -3.63 6.23 18.10
CA ALA A 89 -4.67 5.63 18.92
C ALA A 89 -4.21 5.42 20.37
N TRP A 90 -2.96 4.98 20.60
CA TRP A 90 -2.42 4.86 21.95
C TRP A 90 -2.27 6.24 22.62
N ALA A 91 -1.86 7.26 21.86
CA ALA A 91 -1.70 8.60 22.38
C ALA A 91 -3.03 9.20 22.85
N ASP A 92 -4.11 8.93 22.11
CA ASP A 92 -5.46 9.39 22.43
C ASP A 92 -6.09 8.54 23.54
N PHE A 93 -6.05 7.21 23.43
CA PHE A 93 -6.68 6.31 24.37
C PHE A 93 -6.08 6.40 25.78
N ARG A 94 -4.75 6.54 25.92
CA ARG A 94 -4.13 6.75 27.24
C ARG A 94 -4.62 8.04 27.92
N PHE A 95 -4.99 9.06 27.14
CA PHE A 95 -5.58 10.29 27.67
C PHE A 95 -7.02 10.05 28.11
N GLU A 96 -7.81 9.30 27.34
CA GLU A 96 -9.17 8.91 27.70
C GLU A 96 -9.22 8.07 28.98
N LEU A 97 -8.30 7.11 29.11
CA LEU A 97 -8.09 6.33 30.34
C LEU A 97 -7.77 7.25 31.54
N ALA A 98 -6.83 8.17 31.37
CA ALA A 98 -6.44 9.11 32.44
C ALA A 98 -7.56 10.08 32.83
N ALA A 99 -8.41 10.46 31.87
CA ALA A 99 -9.55 11.34 32.08
C ALA A 99 -10.81 10.61 32.58
N GLY A 100 -10.83 9.26 32.58
CA GLY A 100 -11.98 8.46 32.98
C GLY A 100 -13.15 8.57 32.00
N ILE A 101 -12.87 8.80 30.72
CA ILE A 101 -13.87 8.97 29.65
C ILE A 101 -13.82 7.86 28.59
N ALA A 102 -12.91 6.90 28.74
CA ALA A 102 -12.85 5.74 27.86
C ALA A 102 -14.18 4.95 27.90
N PRO A 103 -14.67 4.42 26.77
CA PRO A 103 -15.89 3.63 26.74
C PRO A 103 -15.81 2.41 27.66
N VAL A 104 -16.87 2.17 28.44
CA VAL A 104 -16.99 1.02 29.36
C VAL A 104 -18.20 0.13 29.03
N SER A 105 -18.92 0.45 27.97
CA SER A 105 -20.07 -0.32 27.50
C SER A 105 -20.28 -0.08 26.01
N GLN A 106 -21.25 -0.78 25.42
CA GLN A 106 -21.66 -0.56 24.01
C GLN A 106 -22.22 0.86 23.77
N GLN A 107 -22.52 1.62 24.82
CA GLN A 107 -22.94 3.02 24.74
C GLN A 107 -21.91 3.99 25.32
N ASP A 108 -21.86 5.17 24.72
CA ASP A 108 -21.20 6.35 25.26
C ASP A 108 -22.02 7.02 26.38
N PHE A 109 -21.50 8.11 26.95
CA PHE A 109 -22.18 8.88 27.99
C PHE A 109 -23.49 9.54 27.54
N ASP A 110 -23.69 9.74 26.23
CA ASP A 110 -24.91 10.29 25.65
C ASP A 110 -25.97 9.21 25.36
N GLY A 111 -25.67 7.93 25.67
CA GLY A 111 -26.54 6.79 25.38
C GLY A 111 -26.56 6.39 23.90
N LYS A 112 -25.61 6.87 23.09
CA LYS A 112 -25.43 6.45 21.70
C LYS A 112 -24.49 5.27 21.65
N LEU A 113 -24.64 4.42 20.63
CA LEU A 113 -23.72 3.31 20.41
C LEU A 113 -22.31 3.86 20.14
N VAL A 114 -21.31 3.21 20.75
CA VAL A 114 -19.90 3.52 20.52
C VAL A 114 -19.63 3.39 19.01
N PRO A 115 -19.09 4.43 18.36
CA PRO A 115 -18.82 4.38 16.93
C PRO A 115 -17.76 3.33 16.60
N VAL A 116 -17.93 2.72 15.44
CA VAL A 116 -16.92 1.83 14.84
C VAL A 116 -15.59 2.57 14.68
N GLY A 117 -14.48 1.90 15.00
CA GLY A 117 -13.14 2.49 14.98
C GLY A 117 -12.78 3.31 16.22
N THR A 118 -13.64 3.36 17.24
CA THR A 118 -13.31 4.00 18.53
C THR A 118 -12.40 3.09 19.34
N ALA A 119 -11.35 3.60 19.98
CA ALA A 119 -10.52 2.79 20.86
C ALA A 119 -11.29 2.39 22.14
N VAL A 120 -11.26 1.09 22.49
CA VAL A 120 -12.01 0.53 23.63
C VAL A 120 -11.13 -0.19 24.63
N ALA A 121 -9.97 -0.69 24.22
CA ALA A 121 -9.05 -1.38 25.10
C ALA A 121 -7.60 -1.30 24.59
N VAL A 122 -6.67 -1.74 25.42
CA VAL A 122 -5.31 -2.11 25.02
C VAL A 122 -5.06 -3.55 25.43
N ILE A 123 -4.61 -4.37 24.49
CA ILE A 123 -4.22 -5.75 24.75
C ILE A 123 -2.70 -5.86 24.81
N GLU A 124 -2.18 -6.53 25.84
CA GLU A 124 -0.76 -6.80 26.01
C GLU A 124 -0.56 -8.31 26.21
N ILE A 125 0.13 -8.96 25.26
CA ILE A 125 0.44 -10.41 25.28
C ILE A 125 1.97 -10.59 25.28
N PRO A 126 2.61 -10.65 26.47
CA PRO A 126 4.08 -10.65 26.59
C PRO A 126 4.80 -11.78 25.85
N GLN A 127 4.19 -12.96 25.79
CA GLN A 127 4.76 -14.20 25.22
C GLN A 127 5.06 -14.05 23.73
N ILE A 128 4.25 -13.25 23.02
CA ILE A 128 4.36 -13.03 21.58
C ILE A 128 4.72 -11.57 21.24
N GLY A 129 4.90 -10.72 22.25
CA GLY A 129 5.31 -9.32 22.10
C GLY A 129 4.24 -8.40 21.53
N VAL A 130 2.96 -8.75 21.71
CA VAL A 130 1.83 -7.94 21.25
C VAL A 130 1.52 -6.86 22.27
N ARG A 131 1.40 -5.63 21.79
CA ARG A 131 0.87 -4.48 22.52
C ARG A 131 0.12 -3.59 21.55
N GLU A 132 -1.20 -3.67 21.57
CA GLU A 132 -2.05 -3.10 20.54
C GLU A 132 -3.28 -2.43 21.16
N VAL A 133 -3.66 -1.28 20.63
CA VAL A 133 -4.96 -0.66 20.89
C VAL A 133 -6.02 -1.43 20.12
N VAL A 134 -7.08 -1.78 20.84
CA VAL A 134 -8.25 -2.47 20.34
C VAL A 134 -9.33 -1.44 20.01
N PHE A 135 -9.92 -1.55 18.83
CA PHE A 135 -10.98 -0.67 18.36
C PHE A 135 -12.35 -1.36 18.43
N GLU A 136 -13.43 -0.59 18.53
CA GLU A 136 -14.79 -1.12 18.40
C GLU A 136 -15.08 -1.49 16.94
N GLY A 137 -15.55 -2.71 16.72
CA GLY A 137 -15.87 -3.24 15.39
C GLY A 137 -14.80 -4.16 14.82
N THR A 138 -15.24 -5.11 14.00
CA THR A 138 -14.38 -6.17 13.42
C THR A 138 -14.45 -6.22 11.90
N ASP A 139 -14.89 -5.13 11.28
CA ASP A 139 -14.90 -4.98 9.82
C ASP A 139 -13.48 -4.82 9.26
N GLY A 140 -13.32 -5.10 7.97
CA GLY A 140 -12.03 -5.03 7.29
C GLY A 140 -11.38 -3.65 7.36
N ALA A 141 -12.17 -2.57 7.47
CA ALA A 141 -11.67 -1.21 7.54
C ALA A 141 -11.05 -0.88 8.90
N THR A 142 -11.69 -1.31 9.98
CA THR A 142 -11.25 -1.16 11.38
C THR A 142 -10.00 -2.00 11.63
N LEU A 143 -9.99 -3.24 11.15
CA LEU A 143 -8.88 -4.17 11.37
C LEU A 143 -7.58 -3.81 10.65
N ARG A 144 -7.58 -2.78 9.78
CA ARG A 144 -6.33 -2.20 9.21
C ARG A 144 -5.55 -1.35 10.20
N SER A 145 -6.23 -0.82 11.22
CA SER A 145 -5.63 0.04 12.24
C SER A 145 -5.15 -0.74 13.45
N GLY A 146 -5.66 -1.97 13.65
CA GLY A 146 -5.30 -2.86 14.75
C GLY A 146 -6.41 -3.85 15.10
N PRO A 147 -6.29 -4.60 16.20
CA PRO A 147 -7.32 -5.53 16.65
C PRO A 147 -8.66 -4.83 16.90
N GLY A 148 -9.75 -5.54 16.65
CA GLY A 148 -11.12 -5.07 16.80
C GLY A 148 -11.91 -5.88 17.82
N HIS A 149 -12.79 -5.24 18.57
CA HIS A 149 -13.77 -5.85 19.45
C HIS A 149 -15.08 -6.09 18.72
N ARG A 150 -15.61 -7.30 18.81
CA ARG A 150 -16.88 -7.67 18.18
C ARG A 150 -18.04 -7.03 18.95
N ARG A 151 -18.76 -6.12 18.31
CA ARG A 151 -19.72 -5.22 18.98
C ARG A 151 -20.93 -5.89 19.63
N ASP A 152 -21.29 -7.10 19.21
CA ASP A 152 -22.37 -7.89 19.81
C ASP A 152 -21.90 -8.73 21.02
N THR A 153 -20.65 -8.56 21.44
CA THR A 153 -20.05 -9.25 22.60
C THR A 153 -19.84 -8.29 23.78
N THR A 154 -19.61 -8.83 24.98
CA THR A 154 -19.31 -8.00 26.16
C THR A 154 -17.92 -7.42 26.09
N PHE A 155 -17.69 -6.26 26.70
CA PHE A 155 -16.34 -5.69 26.74
C PHE A 155 -15.38 -6.57 27.55
N PRO A 156 -14.07 -6.54 27.26
CA PRO A 156 -13.09 -7.24 28.09
C PRO A 156 -13.17 -6.79 29.56
N GLY A 157 -13.10 -7.77 30.47
CA GLY A 157 -13.25 -7.59 31.92
C GLY A 157 -14.68 -7.79 32.45
N GLN A 158 -15.68 -7.90 31.59
CA GLN A 158 -17.09 -8.04 31.96
C GLN A 158 -17.55 -9.51 31.97
N PRO A 159 -18.65 -9.85 32.68
CA PRO A 159 -19.19 -11.20 32.68
C PRO A 159 -19.75 -11.57 31.30
N GLY A 160 -19.47 -12.79 30.83
CA GLY A 160 -19.88 -13.28 29.52
C GLY A 160 -18.70 -13.52 28.58
N MET A 161 -18.98 -13.53 27.28
CA MET A 161 -17.99 -13.75 26.22
C MET A 161 -17.65 -12.42 25.57
N SER A 162 -16.37 -12.07 25.53
CA SER A 162 -15.81 -10.99 24.73
C SER A 162 -15.03 -11.58 23.56
N THR A 163 -15.14 -10.97 22.38
CA THR A 163 -14.42 -11.44 21.19
C THR A 163 -13.58 -10.32 20.62
N LEU A 164 -12.28 -10.60 20.44
CA LEU A 164 -11.35 -9.73 19.74
C LEU A 164 -10.88 -10.41 18.47
N MET A 165 -10.84 -9.68 17.38
CA MET A 165 -10.34 -10.16 16.10
C MET A 165 -9.14 -9.32 15.66
N GLY A 166 -8.17 -9.95 15.03
CA GLY A 166 -7.00 -9.26 14.51
C GLY A 166 -6.47 -9.96 13.27
N ARG A 167 -5.89 -9.16 12.37
CA ARG A 167 -5.28 -9.67 11.14
C ARG A 167 -4.09 -10.58 11.42
N HIS A 168 -3.95 -11.61 10.60
CA HIS A 168 -2.78 -12.48 10.61
C HIS A 168 -1.65 -11.88 9.77
N ASP A 169 -1.90 -11.54 8.52
CA ASP A 169 -0.96 -10.88 7.61
C ASP A 169 -1.37 -9.42 7.34
N ALA A 170 -0.50 -8.69 6.64
CA ALA A 170 -0.69 -7.27 6.30
C ALA A 170 -1.02 -6.36 7.50
N TYR A 171 -0.95 -5.04 7.31
CA TYR A 171 -1.33 -4.05 8.34
C TYR A 171 -0.76 -4.37 9.75
N GLY A 172 0.51 -4.77 9.81
CA GLY A 172 1.19 -5.15 11.05
C GLY A 172 0.97 -6.59 11.52
N GLY A 173 -0.11 -7.27 11.13
CA GLY A 173 -0.41 -8.65 11.50
C GLY A 173 -0.40 -8.87 13.02
N PRO A 174 -1.18 -8.10 13.81
CA PRO A 174 -1.05 -8.08 15.26
C PRO A 174 -1.27 -9.46 15.91
N PHE A 175 -2.05 -10.35 15.28
CA PHE A 175 -2.36 -11.68 15.80
C PHE A 175 -1.69 -12.83 15.04
N ASN A 176 -0.66 -12.54 14.22
CA ASN A 176 0.07 -13.54 13.43
C ASN A 176 0.78 -14.66 14.20
N ARG A 177 0.86 -14.53 15.53
CA ARG A 177 1.57 -15.46 16.42
C ARG A 177 0.70 -15.96 17.57
N ILE A 178 -0.61 -15.71 17.57
CA ILE A 178 -1.47 -16.16 18.68
C ILE A 178 -1.53 -17.69 18.76
N GLU A 179 -1.22 -18.42 17.68
CA GLU A 179 -1.06 -19.88 17.70
C GLU A 179 0.08 -20.39 18.59
N GLU A 180 1.07 -19.53 18.90
CA GLU A 180 2.19 -19.88 19.76
C GLU A 180 1.80 -19.91 21.24
N LEU A 181 0.64 -19.35 21.59
CA LEU A 181 0.12 -19.33 22.95
C LEU A 181 -0.24 -20.74 23.43
N ARG A 182 -0.07 -20.95 24.73
CA ARG A 182 -0.31 -22.25 25.37
C ARG A 182 -1.26 -22.08 26.53
N ALA A 183 -1.94 -23.17 26.87
CA ALA A 183 -2.75 -23.21 28.08
C ALA A 183 -1.90 -22.81 29.31
N GLY A 184 -2.42 -21.89 30.12
CA GLY A 184 -1.74 -21.30 31.26
C GLY A 184 -0.95 -20.01 30.96
N ASP A 185 -0.81 -19.62 29.70
CA ASP A 185 -0.22 -18.32 29.38
C ASP A 185 -1.16 -17.19 29.82
N ALA A 186 -0.61 -16.23 30.56
CA ALA A 186 -1.35 -15.06 31.03
C ALA A 186 -1.07 -13.82 30.17
N PHE A 187 -2.10 -13.02 29.93
CA PHE A 187 -2.01 -11.73 29.24
C PHE A 187 -3.01 -10.73 29.82
N THR A 188 -2.86 -9.45 29.50
CA THR A 188 -3.71 -8.40 30.05
C THR A 188 -4.48 -7.65 28.99
N VAL A 189 -5.67 -7.17 29.37
CA VAL A 189 -6.46 -6.23 28.59
C VAL A 189 -6.86 -5.07 29.49
N THR A 190 -6.42 -3.86 29.15
CA THR A 190 -6.76 -2.64 29.88
C THR A 190 -7.91 -1.92 29.18
N THR A 191 -9.03 -1.76 29.88
CA THR A 191 -10.20 -1.00 29.41
C THR A 191 -10.42 0.25 30.26
N GLY A 192 -11.46 1.03 29.97
CA GLY A 192 -11.89 2.13 30.84
C GLY A 192 -12.27 1.71 32.27
N GLN A 193 -12.49 0.40 32.51
CA GLN A 193 -12.80 -0.15 33.85
C GLN A 193 -11.55 -0.61 34.61
N GLY A 194 -10.36 -0.59 33.99
CA GLY A 194 -9.11 -1.03 34.60
C GLY A 194 -8.42 -2.14 33.81
N GLU A 195 -7.42 -2.77 34.44
CA GLU A 195 -6.65 -3.86 33.88
C GLU A 195 -7.27 -5.22 34.24
N HIS A 196 -7.46 -6.07 33.23
CA HIS A 196 -8.03 -7.40 33.34
C HIS A 196 -7.02 -8.45 32.94
N THR A 197 -6.82 -9.47 33.78
CA THR A 197 -5.88 -10.56 33.51
C THR A 197 -6.62 -11.79 32.99
N TYR A 198 -6.14 -12.32 31.88
CA TYR A 198 -6.68 -13.51 31.24
C TYR A 198 -5.65 -14.64 31.23
N GLU A 199 -6.11 -15.87 31.41
CA GLU A 199 -5.30 -17.08 31.29
C GLU A 199 -5.81 -17.92 30.12
N VAL A 200 -4.94 -18.22 29.16
CA VAL A 200 -5.26 -19.03 27.98
C VAL A 200 -5.68 -20.42 28.41
N ILE A 201 -6.81 -20.90 27.90
CA ILE A 201 -7.29 -22.27 28.11
C ILE A 201 -6.90 -23.19 26.96
N GLY A 202 -6.76 -22.64 25.75
CA GLY A 202 -6.35 -23.41 24.59
C GLY A 202 -6.42 -22.65 23.27
N VAL A 203 -5.75 -23.21 22.27
CA VAL A 203 -5.81 -22.80 20.87
C VAL A 203 -6.66 -23.82 20.14
N ARG A 204 -7.57 -23.34 19.29
CA ARG A 204 -8.51 -24.16 18.52
C ARG A 204 -8.61 -23.68 17.08
N ARG A 205 -8.93 -24.59 16.18
CA ARG A 205 -9.11 -24.37 14.74
C ARG A 205 -10.58 -24.49 14.36
N ALA A 206 -10.92 -24.10 13.13
CA ALA A 206 -12.25 -24.32 12.61
C ALA A 206 -12.64 -25.82 12.68
N GLY A 207 -13.81 -26.09 13.25
CA GLY A 207 -14.32 -27.46 13.44
C GLY A 207 -13.95 -28.12 14.78
N ASP A 208 -13.03 -27.55 15.55
CA ASP A 208 -12.73 -28.03 16.90
C ASP A 208 -13.93 -27.82 17.86
N PRO A 209 -14.05 -28.64 18.91
CA PRO A 209 -15.13 -28.49 19.89
C PRO A 209 -15.02 -27.15 20.62
N VAL A 210 -16.13 -26.41 20.65
CA VAL A 210 -16.23 -25.14 21.39
C VAL A 210 -16.27 -25.43 22.90
N PRO A 211 -15.46 -24.75 23.72
CA PRO A 211 -15.51 -24.90 25.17
C PRO A 211 -16.89 -24.59 25.75
N ALA A 212 -17.21 -25.18 26.90
CA ALA A 212 -18.43 -24.84 27.63
C ALA A 212 -18.44 -23.34 27.96
N PRO A 213 -19.60 -22.65 27.90
CA PRO A 213 -19.70 -21.25 28.28
C PRO A 213 -19.12 -20.98 29.67
N PRO A 214 -18.60 -19.77 29.94
CA PRO A 214 -18.10 -19.41 31.26
C PRO A 214 -19.21 -19.54 32.31
N GLU A 215 -18.81 -19.82 33.56
CA GLU A 215 -19.75 -19.88 34.68
C GLU A 215 -20.51 -18.55 34.83
N GLN A 216 -21.66 -18.59 35.49
CA GLN A 216 -22.47 -17.39 35.67
C GLN A 216 -21.69 -16.31 36.44
N GLY A 217 -21.50 -15.15 35.81
CA GLY A 217 -20.72 -14.04 36.37
C GLY A 217 -19.22 -14.13 36.11
N ALA A 218 -18.72 -15.18 35.45
CA ALA A 218 -17.35 -15.24 34.95
C ALA A 218 -17.25 -14.59 33.56
N GLY A 219 -16.04 -14.16 33.21
CA GLY A 219 -15.70 -13.60 31.90
C GLY A 219 -14.79 -14.53 31.12
N ARG A 220 -14.96 -14.57 29.80
CA ARG A 220 -14.04 -15.24 28.87
C ARG A 220 -13.78 -14.36 27.66
N LEU A 221 -12.56 -14.39 27.18
CA LEU A 221 -12.10 -13.67 26.00
C LEU A 221 -11.69 -14.66 24.93
N THR A 222 -12.18 -14.46 23.71
CA THR A 222 -11.75 -15.22 22.54
C THR A 222 -11.00 -14.28 21.61
N LEU A 223 -9.76 -14.61 21.30
CA LEU A 223 -8.97 -13.97 20.24
C LEU A 223 -9.18 -14.76 18.95
N ILE A 224 -9.37 -14.07 17.83
CA ILE A 224 -9.60 -14.69 16.52
C ILE A 224 -8.67 -14.08 15.48
N THR A 225 -8.06 -14.93 14.66
CA THR A 225 -7.29 -14.52 13.49
C THR A 225 -7.49 -15.53 12.35
N ALA A 226 -6.85 -15.30 11.21
CA ALA A 226 -6.85 -16.28 10.13
C ALA A 226 -5.84 -17.40 10.39
N GLU A 227 -6.20 -18.63 10.03
CA GLU A 227 -5.26 -19.73 9.86
C GLU A 227 -4.68 -19.67 8.44
N VAL A 228 -3.35 -19.61 8.35
CA VAL A 228 -2.63 -19.31 7.11
C VAL A 228 -1.51 -20.32 6.88
N ASP A 229 -1.74 -21.26 5.95
CA ASP A 229 -0.70 -22.16 5.43
C ASP A 229 0.10 -21.52 4.29
N THR A 230 -0.55 -20.67 3.50
CA THR A 230 0.05 -19.92 2.39
C THR A 230 -0.07 -18.42 2.66
N PRO A 231 1.05 -17.66 2.68
CA PRO A 231 1.02 -16.23 3.02
C PRO A 231 -0.04 -15.45 2.23
N PHE A 232 -0.83 -14.63 2.92
CA PHE A 232 -1.92 -13.82 2.38
C PHE A 232 -3.09 -14.62 1.76
N VAL A 233 -3.21 -15.92 2.06
CA VAL A 233 -4.31 -16.77 1.60
C VAL A 233 -4.90 -17.48 2.82
N PRO A 234 -5.85 -16.85 3.52
CA PRO A 234 -6.50 -17.46 4.68
C PRO A 234 -7.47 -18.54 4.23
N GLU A 235 -7.43 -19.71 4.90
CA GLU A 235 -8.33 -20.83 4.61
C GLU A 235 -9.47 -20.93 5.62
N ASP A 236 -9.13 -20.84 6.90
CA ASP A 236 -10.04 -20.99 8.03
C ASP A 236 -9.67 -20.00 9.15
N ALA A 237 -10.47 -19.97 10.22
CA ALA A 237 -10.20 -19.13 11.38
C ALA A 237 -9.49 -19.93 12.50
N LEU A 238 -8.51 -19.28 13.12
CA LEU A 238 -7.83 -19.73 14.33
C LEU A 238 -8.39 -18.96 15.53
N TYR A 239 -8.55 -19.65 16.65
CA TYR A 239 -9.06 -19.04 17.87
C TYR A 239 -8.21 -19.39 19.09
N VAL A 240 -8.09 -18.43 20.01
CA VAL A 240 -7.49 -18.63 21.33
C VAL A 240 -8.51 -18.22 22.37
N ASP A 241 -8.93 -19.16 23.21
CA ASP A 241 -9.83 -18.85 24.30
C ASP A 241 -9.03 -18.63 25.59
N ALA A 242 -9.46 -17.69 26.41
CA ALA A 242 -8.84 -17.36 27.67
C ALA A 242 -9.86 -16.97 28.74
N ASP A 243 -9.70 -17.51 29.94
CA ASP A 243 -10.57 -17.22 31.08
C ASP A 243 -10.09 -15.99 31.86
N LEU A 244 -11.05 -15.15 32.28
CA LEU A 244 -10.77 -14.00 33.13
C LEU A 244 -10.41 -14.47 34.54
N THR A 245 -9.20 -14.15 34.99
CA THR A 245 -8.68 -14.53 36.31
C THR A 245 -8.67 -13.38 37.32
N SER A 246 -8.77 -12.14 36.84
CA SER A 246 -8.93 -10.95 37.70
C SER A 246 -10.39 -10.75 38.14
N ALA A 247 -10.62 -9.75 39.00
CA ALA A 247 -11.97 -9.39 39.42
C ALA A 247 -12.83 -9.02 38.21
N VAL A 248 -14.03 -9.59 38.15
CA VAL A 248 -15.00 -9.32 37.08
C VAL A 248 -15.67 -7.97 37.32
N MET A 249 -15.70 -7.12 36.29
CA MET A 249 -16.33 -5.80 36.35
C MET A 249 -17.82 -5.87 36.02
N GLU A 250 -18.59 -4.96 36.60
CA GLU A 250 -20.01 -4.85 36.29
C GLU A 250 -20.22 -4.44 34.82
N THR A 251 -21.27 -5.00 34.21
CA THR A 251 -21.71 -4.64 32.86
C THR A 251 -23.04 -3.88 32.93
N SER A 252 -23.18 -2.84 32.10
CA SER A 252 -24.42 -2.06 31.97
C SER A 252 -25.56 -2.81 31.25
N GLY A 253 -25.30 -4.07 30.83
CA GLY A 253 -26.17 -4.85 29.97
C GLY A 253 -25.83 -4.66 28.48
N GLN A 254 -26.08 -5.70 27.68
CA GLN A 254 -25.88 -5.68 26.23
C GLN A 254 -27.12 -5.11 25.52
N LEU A 255 -26.92 -4.17 24.61
CA LEU A 255 -27.95 -3.62 23.73
C LEU A 255 -27.94 -4.28 22.35
N ILE A 256 -26.75 -4.59 21.84
CA ILE A 256 -26.57 -5.35 20.61
C ILE A 256 -26.74 -6.82 20.97
N GLN A 257 -27.67 -7.49 20.31
CA GLN A 257 -27.95 -8.90 20.59
C GLN A 257 -26.81 -9.76 20.07
N PRO A 258 -26.35 -10.77 20.83
CA PRO A 258 -25.36 -11.72 20.34
C PRO A 258 -25.79 -12.35 19.01
N GLY A 259 -24.94 -12.26 17.99
CA GLY A 259 -25.24 -12.75 16.63
C GLY A 259 -26.01 -11.76 15.75
N SER A 260 -26.24 -10.52 16.20
CA SER A 260 -26.89 -9.48 15.41
C SER A 260 -25.93 -8.43 14.83
N ALA A 261 -24.62 -8.64 14.94
CA ALA A 261 -23.63 -7.80 14.25
C ALA A 261 -23.77 -7.93 12.72
N PRO A 262 -23.38 -6.91 11.94
CA PRO A 262 -23.32 -7.00 10.48
C PRO A 262 -22.45 -8.18 10.01
N GLU A 263 -22.81 -8.79 8.88
CA GLU A 263 -22.07 -9.95 8.31
C GLU A 263 -20.60 -9.63 8.00
N GLU A 264 -20.27 -8.36 7.72
CA GLU A 264 -18.91 -7.87 7.47
C GLU A 264 -17.98 -7.98 8.70
N GLU A 265 -18.56 -8.21 9.89
CA GLU A 265 -17.86 -8.39 11.17
C GLU A 265 -17.71 -9.86 11.56
N ASP A 266 -18.14 -10.79 10.71
CA ASP A 266 -17.85 -12.21 10.92
C ASP A 266 -16.39 -12.54 10.56
N ALA A 267 -15.86 -13.60 11.16
CA ALA A 267 -14.49 -14.03 10.90
C ALA A 267 -14.33 -14.40 9.41
N LEU A 268 -13.28 -13.87 8.77
CA LEU A 268 -13.00 -14.01 7.33
C LEU A 268 -14.08 -13.40 6.41
N ALA A 269 -14.95 -12.55 6.93
CA ALA A 269 -15.89 -11.80 6.11
C ALA A 269 -15.17 -10.82 5.19
N THR A 270 -15.82 -10.51 4.07
CA THR A 270 -15.34 -9.54 3.08
C THR A 270 -16.38 -8.44 2.92
N ASP A 271 -15.96 -7.18 3.11
CA ASP A 271 -16.80 -6.02 2.84
C ASP A 271 -16.85 -5.76 1.32
N THR A 272 -18.02 -5.96 0.72
CA THR A 272 -18.23 -5.70 -0.71
C THR A 272 -18.80 -4.30 -0.99
N GLY A 273 -19.20 -3.57 0.05
CA GLY A 273 -19.69 -2.18 -0.05
C GLY A 273 -18.64 -1.23 -0.64
N GLY A 274 -17.36 -1.50 -0.38
CA GLY A 274 -16.22 -0.76 -0.93
C GLY A 274 -15.96 -0.95 -2.43
N MET A 275 -16.60 -1.91 -3.10
CA MET A 275 -16.28 -2.25 -4.49
C MET A 275 -16.46 -1.08 -5.46
N TRP A 276 -17.50 -0.26 -5.26
CA TRP A 276 -17.73 0.92 -6.11
C TRP A 276 -16.63 1.98 -5.94
N ALA A 277 -16.14 2.18 -4.72
CA ALA A 277 -15.03 3.08 -4.47
C ALA A 277 -13.77 2.61 -5.22
N LEU A 278 -13.46 1.30 -5.18
CA LEU A 278 -12.34 0.74 -5.94
C LEU A 278 -12.48 1.00 -7.44
N VAL A 279 -13.66 0.78 -8.03
CA VAL A 279 -13.90 1.05 -9.45
C VAL A 279 -13.65 2.53 -9.79
N LEU A 280 -14.13 3.44 -8.96
CA LEU A 280 -13.93 4.89 -9.15
C LEU A 280 -12.44 5.27 -9.04
N TRP A 281 -11.72 4.72 -8.07
CA TRP A 281 -10.28 4.96 -7.92
C TRP A 281 -9.46 4.37 -9.06
N LEU A 282 -9.82 3.20 -9.57
CA LEU A 282 -9.20 2.61 -10.76
C LEU A 282 -9.43 3.48 -11.99
N GLN A 283 -10.64 4.00 -12.18
CA GLN A 283 -10.93 4.95 -13.26
C GLN A 283 -10.11 6.24 -13.12
N ALA A 284 -10.03 6.79 -11.91
CA ALA A 284 -9.21 7.97 -11.63
C ALA A 284 -7.72 7.72 -11.92
N LEU A 285 -7.19 6.55 -11.55
CA LEU A 285 -5.82 6.15 -11.83
C LEU A 285 -5.56 6.04 -13.34
N VAL A 286 -6.48 5.44 -14.09
CA VAL A 286 -6.39 5.36 -15.56
C VAL A 286 -6.42 6.74 -16.20
N LEU A 287 -7.33 7.62 -15.76
CA LEU A 287 -7.42 8.99 -16.27
C LEU A 287 -6.14 9.79 -15.96
N ALA A 288 -5.59 9.65 -14.76
CA ALA A 288 -4.33 10.26 -14.37
C ALA A 288 -3.17 9.75 -15.23
N ALA A 289 -3.09 8.44 -15.48
CA ALA A 289 -2.06 7.86 -16.34
C ALA A 289 -2.15 8.41 -17.77
N VAL A 290 -3.36 8.51 -18.33
CA VAL A 290 -3.60 9.11 -19.65
C VAL A 290 -3.19 10.60 -19.65
N ALA A 291 -3.52 11.35 -18.60
CA ALA A 291 -3.15 12.75 -18.47
C ALA A 291 -1.62 12.95 -18.40
N VAL A 292 -0.90 12.08 -17.68
CA VAL A 292 0.57 12.10 -17.59
C VAL A 292 1.19 11.79 -18.96
N VAL A 293 0.68 10.78 -19.68
CA VAL A 293 1.16 10.46 -21.04
C VAL A 293 0.88 11.62 -22.00
N TRP A 294 -0.29 12.24 -21.91
CA TRP A 294 -0.63 13.42 -22.71
C TRP A 294 0.29 14.61 -22.41
N LEU A 295 0.57 14.87 -21.14
CA LEU A 295 1.47 15.93 -20.70
C LEU A 295 2.91 15.66 -21.16
N HIS A 296 3.36 14.41 -21.06
CA HIS A 296 4.67 13.96 -21.55
C HIS A 296 4.83 14.25 -23.04
N ARG A 297 3.79 13.97 -23.85
CA ARG A 297 3.79 14.23 -25.29
C ARG A 297 3.73 15.72 -25.64
N ARG A 298 3.07 16.56 -24.84
CA ARG A 298 2.88 17.99 -25.15
C ARG A 298 3.96 18.92 -24.60
N ARG A 299 4.44 18.66 -23.39
CA ARG A 299 5.23 19.61 -22.60
C ARG A 299 6.62 19.07 -22.23
N GLY A 300 6.90 17.81 -22.54
CA GLY A 300 8.20 17.16 -22.32
C GLY A 300 8.24 16.30 -21.07
N ALA A 301 9.29 15.47 -20.98
CA ALA A 301 9.37 14.39 -20.00
C ALA A 301 9.50 14.89 -18.55
N THR A 302 10.32 15.91 -18.31
CA THR A 302 10.63 16.39 -16.95
C THR A 302 9.41 16.88 -16.19
N GLN A 303 8.57 17.69 -16.85
CA GLN A 303 7.36 18.26 -16.26
C GLN A 303 6.29 17.19 -16.01
N ALA A 304 6.16 16.24 -16.94
CA ALA A 304 5.23 15.13 -16.80
C ALA A 304 5.60 14.18 -15.67
N TRP A 305 6.90 13.89 -15.48
CA TRP A 305 7.37 13.05 -14.39
C TRP A 305 7.24 13.74 -13.04
N LEU A 306 7.60 15.03 -12.94
CA LEU A 306 7.58 15.78 -11.68
C LEU A 306 6.17 15.94 -11.09
N ILE A 307 5.15 16.10 -11.95
CA ILE A 307 3.75 16.20 -11.54
C ILE A 307 3.08 14.81 -11.52
N GLY A 308 3.38 13.97 -12.49
CA GLY A 308 2.70 12.71 -12.70
C GLY A 308 3.02 11.65 -11.66
N VAL A 309 4.29 11.54 -11.23
CA VAL A 309 4.69 10.50 -10.27
C VAL A 309 3.98 10.65 -8.92
N PRO A 310 3.96 11.83 -8.26
CA PRO A 310 3.26 11.97 -6.99
C PRO A 310 1.77 11.64 -7.10
N VAL A 311 1.12 12.08 -8.18
CA VAL A 311 -0.32 11.84 -8.41
C VAL A 311 -0.61 10.37 -8.65
N LEU A 312 0.18 9.70 -9.50
CA LEU A 312 0.02 8.28 -9.77
C LEU A 312 0.34 7.42 -8.55
N LEU A 313 1.33 7.82 -7.75
CA LEU A 313 1.66 7.12 -6.51
C LEU A 313 0.53 7.27 -5.48
N ALA A 314 0.01 8.49 -5.28
CA ALA A 314 -1.13 8.71 -4.38
C ALA A 314 -2.36 7.91 -4.81
N LEU A 315 -2.73 7.95 -6.10
CA LEU A 315 -3.85 7.18 -6.62
C LEU A 315 -3.61 5.66 -6.56
N GLY A 316 -2.36 5.22 -6.79
CA GLY A 316 -1.96 3.83 -6.66
C GLY A 316 -2.13 3.32 -5.24
N LEU A 317 -1.73 4.11 -4.24
CA LEU A 317 -1.92 3.79 -2.83
C LEU A 317 -3.41 3.75 -2.45
N THR A 318 -4.22 4.69 -2.91
CA THR A 318 -5.67 4.67 -2.61
C THR A 318 -6.38 3.50 -3.27
N VAL A 319 -5.97 3.12 -4.49
CA VAL A 319 -6.45 1.90 -5.16
C VAL A 319 -6.05 0.66 -4.36
N ALA A 320 -4.81 0.61 -3.89
CA ALA A 320 -4.31 -0.51 -3.09
C ALA A 320 -5.07 -0.66 -1.77
N ASP A 321 -5.28 0.44 -1.03
CA ASP A 321 -6.10 0.45 0.19
C ASP A 321 -7.53 0.00 -0.09
N SER A 322 -8.14 0.47 -1.18
CA SER A 322 -9.51 0.09 -1.56
C SER A 322 -9.62 -1.37 -1.98
N ALA A 323 -8.57 -1.91 -2.63
CA ALA A 323 -8.51 -3.32 -3.00
C ALA A 323 -8.28 -4.22 -1.77
N ALA A 324 -7.52 -3.75 -0.78
CA ALA A 324 -7.29 -4.48 0.46
C ALA A 324 -8.54 -4.62 1.33
N LEU A 325 -9.51 -3.69 1.24
CA LEU A 325 -10.82 -3.82 1.91
C LEU A 325 -11.68 -4.95 1.35
N LEU A 326 -11.45 -5.34 0.09
CA LEU A 326 -12.12 -6.47 -0.55
C LEU A 326 -11.46 -7.83 -0.23
N LEU A 327 -10.41 -7.83 0.58
CA LEU A 327 -9.82 -9.04 1.12
C LEU A 327 -10.53 -9.43 2.42
N PRO A 328 -10.42 -10.70 2.86
CA PRO A 328 -10.93 -11.11 4.16
C PRO A 328 -10.44 -10.20 5.30
N ASN A 329 -11.32 -9.90 6.24
CA ASN A 329 -11.05 -8.96 7.34
C ASN A 329 -9.91 -9.42 8.26
N LEU A 330 -9.70 -10.74 8.42
CA LEU A 330 -8.60 -11.32 9.21
C LEU A 330 -7.34 -11.63 8.40
N LEU A 331 -7.35 -11.33 7.08
CA LEU A 331 -6.18 -11.51 6.24
C LEU A 331 -5.00 -10.76 6.81
#